data_AF-A0A382GR27-F1
#
_entry.id   AF-A0A382GR27-F1
#
_cell.length_a   1.000
_cell.length_b   1.000
_cell.length_c   1.000
_cell.angle_alpha   90.00
_cell.angle_beta   90.00
_cell.angle_gamma   90.00
#
_symmetry.space_group_name_H-M   'P 1'
#
loop_
_entity.id
_entity.type
_entity.pdbx_description
1 polymer ?
#
loop_
_entity_poly.entity_id
_entity_poly.type
_entity_poly.pdbx_seq_one_letter_code
_entity_poly.pdbx_strand_id
1 'polypeptide(L)'
;MKIAYIAAGAAGMYCGTCIHDNTLVASMQKKGHDVALIPTYTPLRTDEENVSLNRVFYGGVNVYLQQKLALFRYTPWFLDRFLDSETLLKSLVRFSSSTNAKDLGALTISMLEGEEGHQKKELKKLIKWLK
;
A
#
# COMPACT_ATOMS: atom_id res chain seq x y z
N MET A 1 -21.71 10.51 -1.58
CA MET A 1 -21.05 9.23 -1.93
C MET A 1 -19.59 9.37 -1.58
N LYS A 2 -18.99 8.37 -0.92
CA LYS A 2 -17.55 8.35 -0.61
C LYS A 2 -16.80 7.56 -1.69
N ILE A 3 -15.66 8.05 -2.13
CA ILE A 3 -14.85 7.45 -3.19
C ILE A 3 -13.53 6.99 -2.61
N ALA A 4 -13.22 5.70 -2.77
CA ALA A 4 -11.94 5.12 -2.40
C ALA A 4 -11.06 5.01 -3.65
N TYR A 5 -10.01 5.81 -3.74
CA TYR A 5 -9.04 5.78 -4.84
C TYR A 5 -7.78 5.04 -4.37
N ILE A 6 -7.54 3.83 -4.88
CA ILE A 6 -6.41 2.99 -4.43
C ILE A 6 -5.22 3.15 -5.36
N ALA A 7 -4.04 3.43 -4.79
CA ALA A 7 -2.80 3.60 -5.55
C ALA A 7 -1.63 2.84 -4.89
N ALA A 8 -0.79 2.15 -5.66
CA ALA A 8 0.29 1.28 -5.15
C ALA A 8 1.61 2.00 -4.78
N GLY A 9 1.74 3.27 -5.15
CA GLY A 9 3.03 3.95 -5.03
C GLY A 9 4.10 3.34 -5.95
N ALA A 10 5.29 3.93 -5.94
CA ALA A 10 6.38 3.53 -6.82
C ALA A 10 7.74 3.43 -6.11
N ALA A 11 7.72 3.03 -4.83
CA ALA A 11 8.94 2.80 -4.05
C ALA A 11 9.92 3.98 -4.18
N GLY A 12 9.46 5.20 -3.93
CA GLY A 12 10.28 6.42 -3.94
C GLY A 12 10.83 6.88 -5.29
N MET A 13 10.57 6.16 -6.39
CA MET A 13 10.84 6.64 -7.75
C MET A 13 9.87 7.76 -8.12
N TYR A 14 10.24 8.58 -9.11
CA TYR A 14 9.28 9.46 -9.76
C TYR A 14 8.33 8.61 -10.61
N CYS A 15 7.03 8.71 -10.31
CA CYS A 15 6.01 7.92 -10.96
C CYS A 15 4.91 8.84 -11.49
N GLY A 16 4.78 8.88 -12.81
CA GLY A 16 3.76 9.66 -13.50
C GLY A 16 2.35 9.28 -13.04
N THR A 17 2.10 8.00 -12.75
CA THR A 17 0.83 7.54 -12.19
C THR A 17 0.59 8.11 -10.79
N CYS A 18 1.59 8.10 -9.89
CA CYS A 18 1.41 8.67 -8.55
C CYS A 18 1.11 10.17 -8.58
N ILE A 19 1.80 10.91 -9.46
CA ILE A 19 1.58 12.34 -9.68
C ILE A 19 0.16 12.58 -10.21
N HIS A 20 -0.21 11.86 -11.27
CA HIS A 20 -1.54 11.92 -11.86
C HIS A 20 -2.66 11.61 -10.86
N ASP A 21 -2.51 10.53 -10.08
CA ASP A 21 -3.50 10.10 -9.09
C ASP A 21 -3.68 11.17 -7.99
N ASN A 22 -2.58 11.79 -7.54
CA ASN A 22 -2.63 12.89 -6.58
C ASN A 22 -3.36 14.10 -7.13
N THR A 23 -3.00 14.56 -8.33
CA THR A 23 -3.64 15.71 -8.98
C THR A 23 -5.12 15.47 -9.25
N LEU A 24 -5.48 14.25 -9.68
CA LEU A 24 -6.88 13.85 -9.91
C LEU A 24 -7.68 13.91 -8.61
N VAL A 25 -7.20 13.26 -7.55
CA VAL A 25 -7.90 13.24 -6.26
C VAL A 25 -7.98 14.64 -5.66
N ALA A 26 -6.91 15.43 -5.69
CA ALA A 26 -6.92 16.82 -5.22
C ALA A 26 -7.95 17.66 -5.98
N SER A 27 -8.08 17.47 -7.29
CA SER A 27 -9.08 18.16 -8.11
C SER A 27 -10.51 17.74 -7.79
N MET A 28 -10.74 16.46 -7.50
CA MET A 28 -12.03 15.94 -7.05
C MET A 28 -12.42 16.51 -5.68
N GLN A 29 -11.48 16.57 -4.73
CA GLN A 29 -11.71 17.19 -3.41
C GLN A 29 -12.05 18.68 -3.54
N LYS A 30 -11.33 19.43 -4.39
CA LYS A 30 -11.62 20.84 -4.68
C LYS A 30 -13.02 21.07 -5.27
N LYS A 31 -13.57 20.08 -5.98
CA LYS A 31 -14.94 20.10 -6.50
C LYS A 31 -16.01 19.66 -5.49
N GLY A 32 -15.62 19.35 -4.24
CA GLY A 32 -16.52 18.97 -3.17
C GLY A 32 -16.86 17.47 -3.11
N HIS A 33 -16.11 16.61 -3.81
CA HIS A 33 -16.26 15.16 -3.69
C HIS A 33 -15.55 14.64 -2.44
N ASP A 34 -16.22 13.74 -1.70
CA ASP A 34 -15.62 12.98 -0.60
C ASP A 34 -14.81 11.82 -1.18
N VAL A 35 -13.51 12.04 -1.40
CA VAL A 35 -12.58 11.07 -1.97
C VAL A 35 -11.32 10.94 -1.10
N ALA A 36 -10.92 9.69 -0.86
CA ALA A 36 -9.68 9.36 -0.17
C ALA A 36 -8.71 8.69 -1.15
N LEU A 37 -7.50 9.24 -1.28
CA LEU A 37 -6.38 8.59 -1.97
C LEU A 37 -5.68 7.65 -0.99
N ILE A 38 -5.77 6.35 -1.25
CA ILE A 38 -5.37 5.27 -0.36
C ILE A 38 -4.07 4.66 -0.88
N PRO A 39 -2.93 4.94 -0.24
CA PRO A 39 -1.67 4.28 -0.55
C PRO A 39 -1.74 2.80 -0.21
N THR A 40 -1.27 1.98 -1.13
CA THR A 40 -1.00 0.55 -0.95
C THR A 40 0.45 0.27 -1.28
N TYR A 41 1.08 -0.77 -0.72
CA TYR A 41 2.44 -1.21 -1.02
C TYR A 41 3.59 -0.25 -0.63
N THR A 42 3.60 0.98 -1.16
CA THR A 42 4.57 2.03 -0.82
C THR A 42 3.92 3.41 -0.71
N PRO A 43 4.49 4.34 0.08
CA PRO A 43 4.04 5.73 0.09
C PRO A 43 4.14 6.37 -1.30
N LEU A 44 3.16 7.22 -1.65
CA LEU A 44 3.20 7.97 -2.90
C LEU A 44 4.24 9.09 -2.81
N ARG A 45 4.96 9.29 -3.91
CA ARG A 45 5.84 10.45 -4.12
C ARG A 45 5.21 11.32 -5.19
N THR A 46 4.97 12.58 -4.84
CA THR A 46 4.32 13.58 -5.69
C THR A 46 5.20 14.82 -5.75
N ASP A 47 4.98 15.64 -6.77
CA ASP A 47 5.61 16.95 -6.99
C ASP A 47 4.76 18.11 -6.42
N GLU A 48 3.49 17.85 -6.12
CA GLU A 48 2.58 18.77 -5.43
C GLU A 48 2.34 18.34 -3.97
N GLU A 49 1.54 19.14 -3.24
CA GLU A 49 1.02 18.76 -1.92
C GLU A 49 0.33 17.38 -2.01
N ASN A 50 0.80 16.45 -1.17
CA ASN A 50 0.33 15.09 -1.20
C ASN A 50 -0.99 14.96 -0.42
N VAL A 51 -2.08 14.62 -1.13
CA VAL A 51 -3.43 14.47 -0.56
C VAL A 51 -3.76 13.02 -0.19
N SER A 52 -2.79 12.12 -0.29
CA SER A 52 -2.96 10.72 0.13
C SER A 52 -3.03 10.57 1.63
N LEU A 53 -3.70 9.50 2.08
CA LEU A 53 -3.75 9.16 3.50
C LEU A 53 -2.34 8.99 4.07
N ASN A 54 -2.12 9.49 5.27
CA ASN A 54 -0.92 9.20 6.06
C ASN A 54 -0.98 7.79 6.68
N ARG A 55 -1.23 6.78 5.83
CA ARG A 55 -1.32 5.37 6.15
C ARG A 55 -1.18 4.55 4.86
N VAL A 56 -0.30 3.56 4.87
CA VAL A 56 -0.17 2.58 3.79
C VAL A 56 -0.90 1.29 4.19
N PHE A 57 -1.70 0.75 3.27
CA PHE A 57 -2.23 -0.62 3.38
C PHE A 57 -1.35 -1.58 2.58
N TYR A 58 -1.30 -2.87 2.92
CA TYR A 58 -0.44 -3.80 2.19
C TYR A 58 1.02 -3.32 2.11
N GLY A 59 1.57 -2.70 3.17
CA GLY A 59 2.93 -2.18 3.11
C GLY A 59 3.93 -3.28 2.74
N GLY A 60 4.88 -2.96 1.86
CA GLY A 60 5.77 -3.97 1.25
C GLY A 60 6.50 -4.86 2.27
N VAL A 61 6.83 -4.33 3.44
CA VAL A 61 7.43 -5.09 4.56
C VAL A 61 6.46 -6.14 5.11
N ASN A 62 5.23 -5.73 5.44
CA ASN A 62 4.20 -6.66 5.93
C ASN A 62 3.87 -7.72 4.88
N VAL A 63 3.74 -7.32 3.61
CA VAL A 63 3.47 -8.24 2.49
C VAL A 63 4.58 -9.28 2.36
N TYR A 64 5.84 -8.83 2.38
CA TYR A 64 7.00 -9.71 2.29
C TYR A 64 7.08 -10.68 3.47
N LEU A 65 6.95 -10.17 4.71
CA LEU A 65 7.02 -11.00 5.92
C LEU A 65 5.88 -12.01 5.98
N GLN A 66 4.66 -11.62 5.60
CA GLN A 66 3.52 -12.55 5.51
C GLN A 66 3.73 -13.62 4.44
N GLN A 67 4.38 -13.28 3.33
CA GLN A 67 4.69 -14.24 2.28
C GLN A 67 5.71 -15.28 2.75
N LYS A 68 6.80 -14.84 3.40
CA LYS A 68 7.92 -15.70 3.76
C LYS A 68 7.77 -16.39 5.13
N LEU A 69 7.08 -15.77 6.08
CA LEU A 69 7.00 -16.22 7.47
C LEU A 69 5.53 -16.30 7.92
N ALA A 70 5.06 -17.53 8.19
CA ALA A 70 3.68 -17.76 8.60
C ALA A 70 3.28 -17.02 9.90
N LEU A 71 4.24 -16.78 10.81
CA LEU A 71 4.02 -16.03 12.05
C LEU A 71 3.41 -14.64 11.79
N PHE A 72 3.93 -13.92 10.80
CA PHE A 72 3.47 -12.57 10.46
C PHE A 72 2.07 -12.54 9.85
N ARG A 73 1.46 -13.68 9.53
CA ARG A 73 0.06 -13.77 9.09
C ARG A 73 -0.92 -13.62 10.26
N TYR A 74 -0.44 -13.86 11.48
CA TYR A 74 -1.24 -13.89 12.70
C TYR A 74 -0.83 -12.82 13.72
N THR A 75 0.18 -11.99 13.42
CA THR A 75 0.58 -10.90 14.30
C THR A 75 -0.56 -9.90 14.51
N PRO A 76 -0.65 -9.29 15.71
CA PRO A 76 -1.60 -8.22 15.98
C PRO A 76 -1.39 -7.01 15.06
N TRP A 77 -2.48 -6.32 14.71
CA TRP A 77 -2.43 -5.21 13.74
C TRP A 77 -1.60 -4.01 14.17
N PHE A 78 -1.40 -3.78 15.48
CA PHE A 78 -0.58 -2.67 15.95
C PHE A 78 0.90 -2.86 15.58
N LEU A 79 1.38 -4.11 15.55
CA LEU A 79 2.75 -4.43 15.13
C LEU A 79 2.91 -4.12 13.64
N ASP A 80 1.92 -4.53 12.85
CA ASP A 80 1.93 -4.27 11.42
C ASP A 80 1.90 -2.76 11.12
N ARG A 81 1.19 -1.96 11.92
CA ARG A 81 1.15 -0.50 11.77
C ARG A 81 2.52 0.16 11.94
N PHE A 82 3.39 -0.42 12.77
CA PHE A 82 4.78 0.03 12.87
C PHE A 82 5.58 -0.30 11.60
N LEU A 83 5.36 -1.50 11.05
CA LEU A 83 5.99 -1.94 9.80
C LEU A 83 5.45 -1.21 8.56
N ASP A 84 4.24 -0.67 8.62
CA ASP A 84 3.63 0.17 7.59
C ASP A 84 3.97 1.67 7.74
N SER A 85 4.85 2.04 8.68
CA SER A 85 5.20 3.44 8.89
C SER A 85 5.90 4.03 7.66
N GLU A 86 5.51 5.25 7.29
CA GLU A 86 6.02 5.92 6.10
C GLU A 86 7.55 6.08 6.13
N THR A 87 8.09 6.41 7.30
CA THR A 87 9.54 6.55 7.53
C THR A 87 10.30 5.25 7.29
N LEU A 88 9.80 4.12 7.80
CA LEU A 88 10.40 2.81 7.58
C LEU A 88 10.34 2.43 6.10
N LEU A 89 9.17 2.57 5.47
CA LEU A 89 8.97 2.23 4.07
C LEU A 89 9.86 3.09 3.15
N LYS A 90 9.93 4.40 3.38
CA LYS A 90 10.82 5.32 2.62
C LYS A 90 12.29 4.98 2.79
N SER A 91 12.71 4.50 3.96
CA SER A 91 14.09 4.07 4.21
C SER A 91 14.43 2.79 3.44
N LEU A 92 13.50 1.82 3.45
CA LEU A 92 13.69 0.50 2.84
C LEU A 92 13.64 0.51 1.32
N VAL A 93 12.99 1.51 0.72
CA VAL A 93 13.03 1.77 -0.72
C VAL A 93 14.45 1.78 -1.28
N ARG A 94 15.41 2.34 -0.54
CA ARG A 94 16.82 2.44 -0.97
C ARG A 94 17.51 1.08 -1.10
N PHE A 95 16.96 0.05 -0.47
CA PHE A 95 17.47 -1.32 -0.46
C PHE A 95 16.68 -2.26 -1.37
N SER A 96 15.73 -1.75 -2.15
CA SER A 96 14.83 -2.55 -3.00
C SER A 96 15.48 -3.14 -4.26
N SER A 97 16.80 -3.24 -4.32
CA SER A 97 17.49 -3.78 -5.50
C SER A 97 17.38 -5.31 -5.55
N SER A 98 16.78 -5.78 -6.66
CA SER A 98 16.58 -7.18 -7.05
C SER A 98 15.41 -7.91 -6.37
N THR A 99 14.25 -7.90 -7.04
CA THR A 99 13.17 -8.84 -6.77
C THR A 99 13.36 -10.10 -7.62
N ASN A 100 13.38 -11.28 -6.98
CA ASN A 100 13.46 -12.54 -7.69
C ASN A 100 12.10 -12.85 -8.36
N ALA A 101 12.09 -13.09 -9.68
CA ALA A 101 10.86 -13.35 -10.44
C ALA A 101 10.06 -14.55 -9.90
N LYS A 102 10.72 -15.59 -9.38
CA LYS A 102 10.07 -16.75 -8.77
C LYS A 102 9.31 -16.37 -7.50
N ASP A 103 9.92 -15.51 -6.68
CA ASP A 103 9.30 -15.02 -5.45
C ASP A 103 8.12 -14.10 -5.75
N LEU A 104 8.23 -13.25 -6.78
CA LEU A 104 7.14 -12.43 -7.26
C LEU A 104 5.97 -13.28 -7.77
N GLY A 105 6.24 -14.35 -8.53
CA GLY A 105 5.19 -15.25 -9.03
C GLY A 105 4.37 -15.88 -7.91
N ALA A 106 5.04 -16.40 -6.87
CA ALA A 106 4.36 -16.97 -5.70
C ALA A 106 3.55 -15.93 -4.91
N LEU A 107 4.05 -14.69 -4.82
CA LEU A 107 3.32 -13.58 -4.20
C LEU A 107 2.09 -13.20 -5.02
N THR A 108 2.21 -13.12 -6.35
CA THR A 108 1.09 -12.79 -7.25
C THR A 108 -0.04 -13.80 -7.11
N ILE A 109 0.26 -15.11 -7.10
CA ILE A 109 -0.76 -16.15 -6.89
C ILE A 109 -1.46 -15.96 -5.54
N SER A 110 -0.69 -15.80 -4.46
CA SER A 110 -1.23 -15.56 -3.11
C SER A 110 -2.13 -14.32 -3.05
N MET A 111 -1.77 -13.23 -3.73
CA MET A 111 -2.61 -12.02 -3.79
C MET A 111 -3.92 -12.27 -4.55
N LEU A 112 -3.90 -13.06 -5.63
CA LEU A 112 -5.09 -13.43 -6.42
C LEU A 112 -6.04 -14.36 -5.65
N GLU A 113 -5.52 -15.22 -4.77
CA GLU A 113 -6.32 -16.06 -3.87
C GLU A 113 -7.09 -15.25 -2.82
N GLY A 114 -6.79 -13.96 -2.65
CA GLY A 114 -7.58 -13.01 -1.87
C GLY A 114 -7.75 -13.41 -0.40
N GLU A 115 -8.96 -13.85 -0.04
CA GLU A 115 -9.32 -14.25 1.33
C GLU A 115 -8.59 -15.52 1.80
N GLU A 116 -8.16 -16.36 0.87
CA GLU A 116 -7.41 -17.60 1.13
C GLU A 116 -5.89 -17.40 1.01
N GLY A 117 -5.46 -16.28 0.44
CA GLY A 117 -4.06 -15.92 0.27
C GLY A 117 -3.31 -15.63 1.57
N HIS A 118 -1.98 -15.58 1.49
CA HIS A 118 -1.14 -15.23 2.65
C HIS A 118 -1.36 -13.79 3.14
N GLN A 119 -1.77 -12.87 2.26
CA GLN A 119 -2.03 -11.46 2.57
C GLN A 119 -3.49 -11.18 2.98
N LYS A 120 -4.30 -12.21 3.29
CA LYS A 120 -5.70 -12.05 3.75
C LYS A 120 -5.84 -11.13 4.96
N LYS A 121 -4.81 -11.01 5.80
CA LYS A 121 -4.80 -10.07 6.93
C LYS A 121 -4.81 -8.61 6.44
N GLU A 122 -4.05 -8.28 5.40
CA GLU A 122 -4.06 -6.95 4.79
C GLU A 122 -5.39 -6.63 4.14
N LEU A 123 -6.01 -7.62 3.48
CA LEU A 123 -7.36 -7.50 2.92
C LEU A 123 -8.38 -7.14 4.00
N LYS A 124 -8.36 -7.86 5.12
CA LYS A 124 -9.25 -7.57 6.27
C LYS A 124 -9.04 -6.18 6.84
N LYS A 125 -7.80 -5.68 6.91
CA LYS A 125 -7.50 -4.31 7.38
C LYS A 125 -8.07 -3.25 6.44
N LEU A 126 -7.89 -3.43 5.13
CA LEU A 126 -8.39 -2.50 4.13
C LEU A 126 -9.92 -2.49 4.13
N ILE A 127 -10.57 -3.67 4.09
CA ILE A 127 -12.03 -3.78 4.17
C ILE A 127 -12.58 -3.14 5.44
N LYS A 128 -11.96 -3.37 6.60
CA LYS A 128 -12.43 -2.75 7.85
C LYS A 128 -12.30 -1.22 7.83
N TRP A 129 -11.32 -0.68 7.12
CA TRP A 129 -11.17 0.77 6.97
C TRP A 129 -12.13 1.36 5.93
N LEU A 130 -12.50 0.60 4.91
CA LEU A 130 -13.47 1.01 3.87
C LEU A 130 -14.93 1.02 4.36
N LYS A 131 -15.23 0.32 5.46
CA LYS A 131 -16.53 0.33 6.13
C LYS A 131 -16.65 1.54 7.05
#